data_AF-A0A5E4JSU6-F1
#
_entry.id   AF-A0A5E4JSU6-F1
#
_cell.length_a   1.000
_cell.length_b   1.000
_cell.length_c   1.000
_cell.angle_alpha   90.00
_cell.angle_beta   90.00
_cell.angle_gamma   90.00
#
_symmetry.space_group_name_H-M   'P 1'
#
loop_
_entity.id
_entity.type
_entity.pdbx_description
1 polymer ?
#
loop_
_entity_poly.entity_id
_entity_poly.type
_entity_poly.pdbx_seq_one_letter_code
_entity_poly.pdbx_strand_id
1 'polypeptide(L)'
;MLKDADEFYKPLIKEDVKIDGIAAETVESGKVGKMLQRAFITSDSDDFRYITNLVKFFVGPQDLNSMNNLLVIIKKDNKAKIYTKFPLILEVRARQVIKKGTAVTKTNLVDIGAIGFFDSVYGVSIEEGDKILWLFRVGWRFGSYFDFTGKMIPSETFKQMGENYRRLLYCDLYNFLHDKTNFNMLLLDGWFPFVQILDERFDKLIEYYSQDQKYSLYLNQLIEEFTKEKIGSFVKYWWQNPVFNAKKEIIEAGIAAFLENTKYGDICCVKTLLTEIEGIVRYSSFNEDGKDPSKQNQVKDYVVKKGLEKFSSIDSLGFPKEFYEYLTQVVFSSFNIKENEIPTSRHSVAHGIAKSENYNRARALQAILILDQIYFFLGKSNPSK
;
A
#
# COMPACT_ATOMS: atom_id res chain seq x y z
N MET A 1 -26.33 -0.91 17.83
CA MET A 1 -25.76 -2.26 17.98
C MET A 1 -26.14 -3.03 16.72
N LEU A 2 -25.19 -3.68 16.05
CA LEU A 2 -25.50 -4.48 14.85
C LEU A 2 -26.31 -5.72 15.26
N LYS A 3 -27.17 -6.20 14.36
CA LYS A 3 -27.85 -7.49 14.53
C LYS A 3 -26.87 -8.63 14.34
N ASP A 4 -27.17 -9.78 14.93
CA ASP A 4 -26.36 -10.98 14.73
C ASP A 4 -26.43 -11.41 13.25
N ALA A 5 -25.27 -11.58 12.62
CA ALA A 5 -25.18 -12.06 11.25
C ALA A 5 -25.80 -13.45 11.05
N ASP A 6 -25.93 -14.25 12.11
CA ASP A 6 -26.53 -15.58 12.04
C ASP A 6 -27.99 -15.56 11.55
N GLU A 7 -28.71 -14.47 11.84
CA GLU A 7 -30.12 -14.28 11.41
C GLU A 7 -30.27 -14.30 9.88
N PHE A 8 -29.26 -13.81 9.16
CA PHE A 8 -29.31 -13.63 7.71
C PHE A 8 -28.37 -14.57 6.97
N TYR A 9 -27.11 -14.67 7.41
CA TYR A 9 -26.06 -15.40 6.72
C TYR A 9 -26.01 -16.90 7.06
N LYS A 10 -26.70 -17.33 8.13
CA LYS A 10 -26.96 -18.74 8.50
C LYS A 10 -25.71 -19.64 8.41
N PRO A 11 -24.79 -19.59 9.39
CA PRO A 11 -23.61 -20.45 9.37
C PRO A 11 -23.97 -21.93 9.48
N LEU A 12 -23.15 -22.78 8.87
CA LEU A 12 -23.10 -24.19 9.23
C LEU A 12 -22.48 -24.31 10.63
N ILE A 13 -23.10 -25.12 11.47
CA ILE A 13 -22.64 -25.39 12.83
C ILE A 13 -21.97 -26.76 12.86
N LYS A 14 -20.75 -26.81 13.39
CA LYS A 14 -20.02 -28.05 13.65
C LYS A 14 -19.62 -28.10 15.13
N GLU A 15 -20.08 -29.14 15.81
CA GLU A 15 -19.79 -29.37 17.23
C GLU A 15 -18.45 -30.11 17.42
N ASP A 16 -17.89 -30.05 18.63
CA ASP A 16 -16.69 -30.78 19.04
C ASP A 16 -15.46 -30.57 18.14
N VAL A 17 -15.29 -29.35 17.61
CA VAL A 17 -14.17 -29.01 16.74
C VAL A 17 -12.90 -28.78 17.56
N LYS A 18 -12.07 -29.81 17.66
CA LYS A 18 -10.77 -29.79 18.35
C LYS A 18 -9.63 -29.65 17.34
N ILE A 19 -9.19 -28.40 17.12
CA ILE A 19 -8.04 -28.07 16.28
C ILE A 19 -7.18 -27.02 16.96
N ASP A 20 -5.88 -27.29 17.07
CA ASP A 20 -4.91 -26.38 17.70
C ASP A 20 -3.86 -25.86 16.72
N GLY A 21 -3.89 -26.34 15.47
CA GLY A 21 -2.98 -25.94 14.41
C GLY A 21 -2.91 -26.96 13.28
N ILE A 22 -1.96 -26.74 12.36
CA ILE A 22 -1.59 -27.64 11.27
C ILE A 22 -0.19 -28.18 11.55
N ALA A 23 0.03 -29.49 11.40
CA ALA A 23 1.38 -30.05 11.54
C ALA A 23 2.35 -29.38 10.53
N ALA A 24 3.49 -28.89 11.03
CA ALA A 24 4.52 -28.24 10.21
C ALA A 24 5.50 -29.24 9.58
N GLU A 25 5.50 -30.47 10.08
CA GLU A 25 6.38 -31.56 9.65
C GLU A 25 5.68 -32.91 9.84
N THR A 26 6.23 -33.95 9.21
CA THR A 26 5.77 -35.32 9.47
C THR A 26 6.36 -35.78 10.80
N VAL A 27 5.51 -36.30 11.69
CA VAL A 27 5.90 -36.72 13.05
C VAL A 27 5.45 -38.16 13.25
N GLU A 28 6.39 -39.02 13.65
CA GLU A 28 6.07 -40.40 14.01
C GLU A 28 5.26 -40.47 15.31
N SER A 29 4.48 -41.53 15.46
CA SER A 29 3.68 -41.76 16.68
C SER A 29 4.58 -41.75 17.93
N GLY A 30 4.19 -40.96 18.94
CA GLY A 30 4.93 -40.81 20.19
C GLY A 30 6.13 -39.86 20.13
N LYS A 31 6.42 -39.24 18.97
CA LYS A 31 7.43 -38.18 18.86
C LYS A 31 6.81 -36.80 19.02
N VAL A 32 7.66 -35.83 19.37
CA VAL A 32 7.32 -34.42 19.40
C VAL A 32 7.60 -33.83 18.03
N GLY A 33 6.71 -32.97 17.53
CA GLY A 33 6.99 -32.18 16.35
C GLY A 33 6.32 -30.82 16.37
N LYS A 34 6.57 -30.05 15.32
CA LYS A 34 6.15 -28.66 15.20
C LYS A 34 4.74 -28.52 14.62
N MET A 35 4.04 -27.50 15.09
CA MET A 35 2.68 -27.16 14.65
C MET A 35 2.58 -25.67 14.34
N LEU A 36 1.99 -25.35 13.19
CA LEU A 36 1.61 -24.00 12.79
C LEU A 36 0.26 -23.65 13.42
N GLN A 37 0.25 -22.70 14.34
CA GLN A 37 -0.98 -22.25 14.98
C GLN A 37 -1.54 -20.97 14.36
N ARG A 38 -0.68 -20.17 13.72
CA ARG A 38 -1.07 -18.92 13.05
C ARG A 38 -0.24 -18.76 11.78
N ALA A 39 -0.89 -18.51 10.64
CA ALA A 39 -0.20 -18.25 9.38
C ALA A 39 -1.10 -17.52 8.37
N PHE A 40 -0.46 -16.89 7.38
CA PHE A 40 -1.08 -16.50 6.12
C PHE A 40 -0.42 -17.26 4.97
N ILE A 41 -1.20 -18.03 4.23
CA ILE A 41 -0.72 -18.91 3.15
C ILE A 41 -1.47 -18.54 1.87
N THR A 42 -0.75 -18.40 0.75
CA THR A 42 -1.33 -18.06 -0.56
C THR A 42 -1.27 -19.25 -1.52
N SER A 43 -2.10 -19.23 -2.55
CA SER A 43 -2.13 -20.26 -3.62
C SER A 43 -0.80 -20.41 -4.37
N ASP A 44 0.06 -19.40 -4.29
CA ASP A 44 1.35 -19.36 -4.98
C ASP A 44 2.45 -20.06 -4.16
N SER A 45 2.13 -20.58 -2.97
CA SER A 45 3.05 -21.30 -2.09
C SER A 45 2.80 -22.82 -2.11
N ASP A 46 3.87 -23.60 -2.01
CA ASP A 46 3.81 -25.08 -1.92
C ASP A 46 2.99 -25.57 -0.72
N ASP A 47 2.91 -24.74 0.33
CA ASP A 47 2.17 -25.01 1.57
C ASP A 47 0.64 -24.89 1.41
N PHE A 48 0.14 -24.38 0.28
CA PHE A 48 -1.30 -24.21 0.05
C PHE A 48 -2.08 -25.53 0.05
N ARG A 49 -1.41 -26.66 -0.19
CA ARG A 49 -2.00 -28.00 -0.03
C ARG A 49 -2.54 -28.25 1.39
N TYR A 50 -1.91 -27.67 2.41
CA TYR A 50 -2.37 -27.79 3.79
C TYR A 50 -3.70 -27.07 4.00
N ILE A 51 -3.87 -25.91 3.36
CA ILE A 51 -5.13 -25.15 3.38
C ILE A 51 -6.25 -25.97 2.76
N THR A 52 -5.99 -26.67 1.66
CA THR A 52 -7.00 -27.53 1.02
C THR A 52 -7.50 -28.60 1.99
N ASN A 53 -6.61 -29.27 2.73
CA ASN A 53 -7.00 -30.27 3.73
C ASN A 53 -7.73 -29.65 4.91
N LEU A 54 -7.29 -28.48 5.37
CA LEU A 54 -7.94 -27.73 6.44
C LEU A 54 -9.37 -27.33 6.06
N VAL A 55 -9.59 -26.85 4.83
CA VAL A 55 -10.92 -26.49 4.35
C VAL A 55 -11.81 -27.74 4.25
N LYS A 56 -11.31 -28.87 3.70
CA LYS A 56 -12.05 -30.16 3.67
C LYS A 56 -12.52 -30.60 5.04
N PHE A 57 -11.74 -30.36 6.08
CA PHE A 57 -12.13 -30.69 7.44
C PHE A 57 -13.39 -29.91 7.88
N PHE A 58 -13.58 -28.67 7.44
CA PHE A 58 -14.75 -27.86 7.81
C PHE A 58 -15.97 -28.09 6.92
N VAL A 59 -15.79 -28.15 5.59
CA VAL A 59 -16.92 -28.13 4.63
C VAL A 59 -17.07 -29.43 3.83
N GLY A 60 -16.14 -30.39 3.97
CA GLY A 60 -16.14 -31.62 3.18
C GLY A 60 -15.55 -31.44 1.76
N PRO A 61 -15.42 -32.54 0.99
CA PRO A 61 -14.73 -32.53 -0.30
C PRO A 61 -15.56 -32.00 -1.48
N GLN A 62 -16.90 -32.06 -1.41
CA GLN A 62 -17.81 -31.72 -2.53
C GLN A 62 -17.85 -30.20 -2.79
N ASP A 63 -17.57 -29.38 -1.78
CA ASP A 63 -17.83 -27.93 -1.81
C ASP A 63 -16.59 -27.07 -2.16
N LEU A 64 -15.43 -27.68 -2.41
CA LEU A 64 -14.18 -26.93 -2.60
C LEU A 64 -14.12 -26.17 -3.93
N ASN A 65 -14.62 -26.74 -5.02
CA ASN A 65 -14.35 -26.25 -6.37
C ASN A 65 -15.05 -24.91 -6.69
N SER A 66 -16.08 -24.53 -5.93
CA SER A 66 -16.84 -23.29 -6.11
C SER A 66 -16.58 -22.25 -5.01
N MET A 67 -15.75 -22.59 -4.03
CA MET A 67 -15.55 -21.78 -2.83
C MET A 67 -14.56 -20.66 -3.09
N ASN A 68 -15.04 -19.42 -3.09
CA ASN A 68 -14.19 -18.23 -3.21
C ASN A 68 -13.86 -17.58 -1.86
N ASN A 69 -14.74 -17.75 -0.86
CA ASN A 69 -14.56 -17.22 0.48
C ASN A 69 -15.11 -18.21 1.52
N LEU A 70 -14.47 -18.28 2.68
CA LEU A 70 -14.90 -19.05 3.84
C LEU A 70 -14.44 -18.33 5.11
N LEU A 71 -15.33 -18.19 6.08
CA LEU A 71 -14.99 -17.73 7.42
C LEU A 71 -15.41 -18.81 8.42
N VAL A 72 -14.45 -19.30 9.21
CA VAL A 72 -14.70 -20.23 10.30
C VAL A 72 -14.32 -19.57 11.61
N ILE A 73 -15.21 -19.61 12.58
CA ILE A 73 -15.00 -19.11 13.94
C ILE A 73 -15.25 -20.26 14.89
N ILE A 74 -14.24 -20.67 15.63
CA ILE A 74 -14.34 -21.72 16.65
C ILE A 74 -14.39 -21.03 18.00
N LYS A 75 -15.52 -21.18 18.68
CA LYS A 75 -15.78 -20.62 20.00
C LYS A 75 -15.05 -21.41 21.08
N LYS A 76 -14.97 -20.83 22.29
CA LYS A 76 -14.29 -21.42 23.46
C LYS A 76 -14.86 -22.78 23.89
N ASP A 77 -16.11 -23.06 23.54
CA ASP A 77 -16.80 -24.34 23.76
C ASP A 77 -16.52 -25.38 22.65
N ASN A 78 -15.59 -25.11 21.74
CA ASN A 78 -15.26 -25.91 20.54
C ASN A 78 -16.39 -26.02 19.51
N LYS A 79 -17.39 -25.14 19.58
CA LYS A 79 -18.40 -25.01 18.54
C LYS A 79 -17.87 -24.13 17.41
N ALA A 80 -17.87 -24.65 16.18
CA ALA A 80 -17.47 -23.90 15.00
C ALA A 80 -18.70 -23.35 14.26
N LYS A 81 -18.69 -22.04 13.98
CA LYS A 81 -19.58 -21.38 13.02
C LYS A 81 -18.84 -21.22 11.70
N ILE A 82 -19.42 -21.74 10.62
CA ILE A 82 -18.80 -21.83 9.30
C ILE A 82 -19.67 -21.05 8.30
N TYR A 83 -19.15 -19.93 7.80
CA TYR A 83 -19.84 -19.04 6.87
C TYR A 83 -19.22 -19.13 5.48
N THR A 84 -20.05 -19.48 4.48
CA THR A 84 -19.70 -19.38 3.06
C THR A 84 -20.18 -18.07 2.43
N LYS A 85 -21.04 -17.34 3.15
CA LYS A 85 -21.48 -15.97 2.88
C LYS A 85 -21.46 -15.20 4.19
N PHE A 86 -20.89 -14.01 4.20
CA PHE A 86 -20.79 -13.16 5.38
C PHE A 86 -20.55 -11.72 4.92
N PRO A 87 -20.89 -10.72 5.75
CA PRO A 87 -20.59 -9.33 5.42
C PRO A 87 -19.08 -9.09 5.59
N LEU A 88 -18.49 -8.33 4.68
CA LEU A 88 -17.08 -7.95 4.72
C LEU A 88 -16.97 -6.46 4.43
N ILE A 89 -16.29 -5.74 5.32
CA ILE A 89 -15.91 -4.34 5.13
C ILE A 89 -14.39 -4.22 5.15
N LEU A 90 -13.86 -3.28 4.37
CA LEU A 90 -12.44 -2.92 4.37
C LEU A 90 -12.30 -1.53 4.97
N GLU A 91 -11.42 -1.37 5.95
CA GLU A 91 -10.96 -0.07 6.39
C GLU A 91 -9.88 0.41 5.41
N VAL A 92 -10.18 1.46 4.65
CA VAL A 92 -9.31 1.94 3.58
C VAL A 92 -8.91 3.40 3.77
N ARG A 93 -7.72 3.74 3.29
CA ARG A 93 -7.32 5.12 3.05
C ARG A 93 -7.71 5.49 1.63
N ALA A 94 -8.55 6.51 1.47
CA ALA A 94 -9.01 6.97 0.17
C ALA A 94 -8.07 8.03 -0.43
N ARG A 95 -7.92 8.01 -1.75
CA ARG A 95 -7.10 8.98 -2.51
C ARG A 95 -7.76 10.36 -2.59
N GLN A 96 -9.08 10.39 -2.43
CA GLN A 96 -9.91 11.58 -2.46
C GLN A 96 -11.15 11.38 -1.60
N VAL A 97 -11.95 12.43 -1.43
CA VAL A 97 -13.24 12.35 -0.75
C VAL A 97 -14.20 11.47 -1.57
N ILE A 98 -14.74 10.43 -0.94
CA ILE A 98 -15.72 9.51 -1.52
C ILE A 98 -17.10 9.83 -0.94
N LYS A 99 -18.08 10.12 -1.79
CA LYS A 99 -19.46 10.39 -1.34
C LYS A 99 -20.18 9.09 -1.01
N LYS A 100 -21.02 9.08 0.03
CA LYS A 100 -21.88 7.95 0.39
C LYS A 100 -22.69 7.49 -0.83
N GLY A 101 -22.75 6.17 -1.07
CA GLY A 101 -23.45 5.57 -2.20
C GLY A 101 -22.63 5.50 -3.50
N THR A 102 -21.40 6.01 -3.52
CA THR A 102 -20.50 5.90 -4.68
C THR A 102 -19.78 4.55 -4.67
N ALA A 103 -19.68 3.91 -5.83
CA ALA A 103 -18.86 2.71 -5.99
C ALA A 103 -17.38 3.04 -5.71
N VAL A 104 -16.70 2.17 -4.96
CA VAL A 104 -15.28 2.27 -4.64
C VAL A 104 -14.51 1.23 -5.43
N THR A 105 -13.46 1.67 -6.12
CA THR A 105 -12.58 0.82 -6.94
C THR A 105 -11.13 0.94 -6.47
N LYS A 106 -10.23 0.07 -6.98
CA LYS A 106 -8.78 0.11 -6.69
C LYS A 106 -8.19 1.51 -6.90
N THR A 107 -8.64 2.23 -7.94
CA THR A 107 -8.19 3.60 -8.26
C THR A 107 -8.51 4.65 -7.19
N ASN A 108 -9.44 4.36 -6.28
CA ASN A 108 -9.81 5.24 -5.18
C ASN A 108 -9.01 4.98 -3.92
N LEU A 109 -8.22 3.90 -3.88
CA LEU A 109 -7.51 3.46 -2.69
C LEU A 109 -6.07 4.00 -2.67
N VAL A 110 -5.60 4.27 -1.46
CA VAL A 110 -4.22 4.57 -1.11
C VAL A 110 -3.65 3.44 -0.28
N ASP A 111 -4.45 2.86 0.63
CA ASP A 111 -4.05 1.75 1.49
C ASP A 111 -5.27 1.00 2.04
N ILE A 112 -5.05 -0.21 2.55
CA ILE A 112 -6.04 -1.03 3.26
C ILE A 112 -5.46 -1.33 4.65
N GLY A 113 -6.09 -0.83 5.71
CA GLY A 113 -5.56 -0.90 7.08
C GLY A 113 -6.10 -2.06 7.90
N ALA A 114 -7.35 -2.45 7.69
CA ALA A 114 -8.01 -3.52 8.42
C ALA A 114 -9.20 -4.07 7.62
N ILE A 115 -9.75 -5.20 8.08
CA ILE A 115 -11.05 -5.69 7.64
C ILE A 115 -12.03 -5.76 8.81
N GLY A 116 -13.31 -5.90 8.51
CA GLY A 116 -14.32 -6.27 9.49
C GLY A 116 -15.33 -7.22 8.88
N PHE A 117 -15.90 -8.10 9.69
CA PHE A 117 -16.94 -9.03 9.27
C PHE A 117 -18.34 -8.50 9.62
N PHE A 118 -18.66 -7.32 9.10
CA PHE A 118 -19.93 -6.64 9.35
C PHE A 118 -20.34 -5.72 8.20
N ASP A 119 -21.63 -5.39 8.14
CA ASP A 119 -22.22 -4.38 7.27
C ASP A 119 -23.00 -3.34 8.10
N SER A 120 -23.83 -2.51 7.45
CA SER A 120 -24.61 -1.47 8.15
C SER A 120 -25.71 -2.00 9.09
N VAL A 121 -26.05 -3.29 9.00
CA VAL A 121 -27.16 -3.95 9.70
C VAL A 121 -26.66 -5.13 10.53
N TYR A 122 -25.82 -6.00 9.95
CA TYR A 122 -25.41 -7.29 10.51
C TYR A 122 -23.92 -7.33 10.83
N GLY A 123 -23.55 -8.02 11.91
CA GLY A 123 -22.16 -8.24 12.30
C GLY A 123 -21.92 -9.67 12.77
N VAL A 124 -20.80 -10.26 12.34
CA VAL A 124 -20.35 -11.56 12.83
C VAL A 124 -19.64 -11.35 14.18
N SER A 125 -20.13 -12.01 15.23
CA SER A 125 -19.52 -11.92 16.56
C SER A 125 -18.22 -12.73 16.65
N ILE A 126 -17.09 -12.03 16.76
CA ILE A 126 -15.76 -12.59 16.98
C ILE A 126 -15.20 -11.96 18.27
N GLU A 127 -14.84 -12.80 19.22
CA GLU A 127 -14.44 -12.40 20.57
C GLU A 127 -13.01 -12.81 20.87
N GLU A 128 -12.43 -12.20 21.92
CA GLU A 128 -11.11 -12.60 22.39
C GLU A 128 -11.11 -14.06 22.85
N GLY A 129 -10.14 -14.82 22.36
CA GLY A 129 -10.00 -16.25 22.62
C GLY A 129 -10.73 -17.18 21.67
N ASP A 130 -11.49 -16.63 20.71
CA ASP A 130 -11.94 -17.41 19.56
C ASP A 130 -10.73 -17.89 18.74
N LYS A 131 -10.96 -18.90 17.90
CA LYS A 131 -10.03 -19.29 16.84
C LYS A 131 -10.66 -18.99 15.49
N ILE A 132 -9.86 -18.60 14.50
CA ILE A 132 -10.37 -18.16 13.20
C ILE A 132 -9.63 -18.78 12.03
N LEU A 133 -10.36 -19.06 10.96
CA LEU A 133 -9.84 -19.33 9.63
C LEU A 133 -10.62 -18.47 8.64
N TRP A 134 -9.91 -17.73 7.81
CA TRP A 134 -10.49 -16.95 6.73
C TRP A 134 -9.79 -17.31 5.42
N LEU A 135 -10.53 -17.93 4.51
CA LEU A 135 -10.14 -18.14 3.12
C LEU A 135 -10.82 -17.06 2.28
N PHE A 136 -10.09 -16.47 1.35
CA PHE A 136 -10.62 -15.51 0.41
C PHE A 136 -9.88 -15.58 -0.93
N ARG A 137 -10.51 -15.05 -1.97
CA ARG A 137 -9.97 -15.01 -3.32
C ARG A 137 -9.88 -13.58 -3.82
N VAL A 138 -8.74 -13.25 -4.46
CA VAL A 138 -8.55 -11.99 -5.18
C VAL A 138 -8.05 -12.30 -6.58
N GLY A 139 -8.87 -11.99 -7.60
CA GLY A 139 -8.59 -12.41 -8.96
C GLY A 139 -8.54 -13.94 -9.06
N TRP A 140 -7.41 -14.48 -9.50
CA TRP A 140 -7.17 -15.93 -9.58
C TRP A 140 -6.43 -16.51 -8.35
N ARG A 141 -5.95 -15.66 -7.44
CA ARG A 141 -5.17 -16.08 -6.27
C ARG A 141 -6.06 -16.32 -5.06
N PHE A 142 -5.72 -17.32 -4.26
CA PHE A 142 -6.33 -17.56 -2.96
C PHE A 142 -5.38 -17.13 -1.84
N GLY A 143 -5.96 -16.58 -0.77
CA GLY A 143 -5.29 -16.31 0.48
C GLY A 143 -6.04 -17.00 1.62
N SER A 144 -5.30 -17.59 2.54
CA SER A 144 -5.86 -18.18 3.76
C SER A 144 -5.10 -17.69 4.97
N TYR A 145 -5.79 -16.97 5.84
CA TYR A 145 -5.29 -16.63 7.16
C TYR A 145 -5.95 -17.53 8.20
N PHE A 146 -5.18 -18.04 9.16
CA PHE A 146 -5.74 -18.68 10.33
C PHE A 146 -4.99 -18.29 11.60
N ASP A 147 -5.72 -18.34 12.72
CA ASP A 147 -5.22 -18.23 14.08
C ASP A 147 -5.98 -19.22 14.98
N PHE A 148 -5.33 -20.34 15.28
CA PHE A 148 -5.80 -21.40 16.15
C PHE A 148 -5.22 -21.32 17.57
N THR A 149 -4.55 -20.22 17.93
CA THR A 149 -3.91 -20.07 19.24
C THR A 149 -4.91 -19.96 20.39
N GLY A 150 -6.16 -19.55 20.11
CA GLY A 150 -7.15 -19.21 21.15
C GLY A 150 -6.72 -18.00 22.00
N LYS A 151 -5.83 -17.17 21.47
CA LYS A 151 -5.29 -15.95 22.11
C LYS A 151 -5.41 -14.73 21.19
N MET A 152 -6.30 -14.79 20.20
CA MET A 152 -6.46 -13.70 19.24
C MET A 152 -7.11 -12.49 19.90
N ILE A 153 -6.56 -11.31 19.65
CA ILE A 153 -7.18 -10.03 19.97
C ILE A 153 -7.86 -9.53 18.69
N PRO A 154 -9.19 -9.33 18.65
CA PRO A 154 -9.90 -9.04 17.40
C PRO A 154 -9.37 -7.82 16.65
N SER A 155 -9.10 -6.71 17.33
CA SER A 155 -8.62 -5.47 16.71
C SER A 155 -7.25 -5.63 16.01
N GLU A 156 -6.32 -6.36 16.63
CA GLU A 156 -5.01 -6.65 16.04
C GLU A 156 -5.13 -7.65 14.89
N THR A 157 -5.96 -8.69 15.08
CA THR A 157 -6.17 -9.73 14.08
C THR A 157 -6.81 -9.15 12.81
N PHE A 158 -7.77 -8.25 12.95
CA PHE A 158 -8.43 -7.59 11.82
C PHE A 158 -7.49 -6.67 11.04
N LYS A 159 -6.55 -5.99 11.71
CA LYS A 159 -5.47 -5.27 11.04
C LYS A 159 -4.59 -6.22 10.25
N GLN A 160 -4.11 -7.29 10.87
CA GLN A 160 -3.27 -8.29 10.21
C GLN A 160 -3.97 -8.94 9.01
N MET A 161 -5.26 -9.26 9.12
CA MET A 161 -6.06 -9.76 8.00
C MET A 161 -6.20 -8.72 6.88
N GLY A 162 -6.32 -7.43 7.21
CA GLY A 162 -6.28 -6.32 6.25
C GLY A 162 -4.95 -6.26 5.50
N GLU A 163 -3.83 -6.39 6.20
CA GLU A 163 -2.49 -6.46 5.60
C GLU A 163 -2.36 -7.67 4.67
N ASN A 164 -2.84 -8.84 5.07
CA ASN A 164 -2.84 -10.05 4.26
C ASN A 164 -3.71 -9.90 2.99
N TYR A 165 -4.89 -9.29 3.13
CA TYR A 165 -5.77 -9.00 2.00
C TYR A 165 -5.10 -8.05 1.01
N ARG A 166 -4.49 -6.97 1.53
CA ARG A 166 -3.70 -6.00 0.74
C ARG A 166 -2.54 -6.68 0.01
N ARG A 167 -1.78 -7.52 0.71
CA ARG A 167 -0.64 -8.25 0.14
C ARG A 167 -1.06 -9.15 -1.02
N LEU A 168 -2.20 -9.83 -0.91
CA LEU A 168 -2.73 -10.64 -2.00
C LEU A 168 -3.22 -9.77 -3.17
N LEU A 169 -3.93 -8.68 -2.88
CA LEU A 169 -4.48 -7.77 -3.88
C LEU A 169 -3.42 -7.03 -4.70
N TYR A 170 -2.29 -6.70 -4.08
CA TYR A 170 -1.16 -6.01 -4.71
C TYR A 170 0.07 -6.91 -4.83
N CYS A 171 -0.12 -8.23 -4.93
CA CYS A 171 0.97 -9.21 -4.91
C CYS A 171 2.02 -8.95 -6.01
N ASP A 172 1.58 -8.64 -7.24
CA ASP A 172 2.47 -8.34 -8.37
C ASP A 172 3.33 -7.10 -8.09
N LEU A 173 2.76 -6.07 -7.47
CA LEU A 173 3.48 -4.87 -7.05
C LEU A 173 4.53 -5.19 -5.98
N TYR A 174 4.18 -5.93 -4.92
CA TYR A 174 5.16 -6.31 -3.89
C TYR A 174 6.29 -7.17 -4.47
N ASN A 175 5.97 -8.13 -5.34
CA ASN A 175 6.97 -8.98 -5.98
C ASN A 175 7.92 -8.16 -6.85
N PHE A 176 7.38 -7.20 -7.62
CA PHE A 176 8.19 -6.29 -8.43
C PHE A 176 9.14 -5.45 -7.59
N LEU A 177 8.69 -4.89 -6.46
CA LEU A 177 9.54 -4.08 -5.58
C LEU A 177 10.58 -4.91 -4.81
N HIS A 178 10.30 -6.19 -4.57
CA HIS A 178 11.27 -7.12 -3.97
C HIS A 178 12.37 -7.55 -4.95
N ASP A 179 12.10 -7.55 -6.25
CA ASP A 179 13.14 -7.72 -7.27
C ASP A 179 14.01 -6.46 -7.33
N LYS A 180 15.19 -6.54 -6.69
CA LYS A 180 16.12 -5.42 -6.63
C LYS A 180 16.63 -4.97 -8.00
N THR A 181 16.65 -5.83 -9.01
CA THR A 181 17.08 -5.44 -10.37
C THR A 181 16.04 -4.51 -10.98
N ASN A 182 14.79 -4.96 -11.02
CA ASN A 182 13.68 -4.20 -11.59
C ASN A 182 13.40 -2.92 -10.80
N PHE A 183 13.41 -3.01 -9.47
CA PHE A 183 13.24 -1.84 -8.61
C PHE A 183 14.35 -0.81 -8.82
N ASN A 184 15.62 -1.22 -8.89
CA ASN A 184 16.72 -0.27 -9.15
C ASN A 184 16.60 0.39 -10.53
N MET A 185 16.16 -0.34 -11.57
CA MET A 185 15.89 0.26 -12.88
C MET A 185 14.77 1.31 -12.83
N LEU A 186 13.69 1.03 -12.10
CA LEU A 186 12.60 2.00 -11.84
C LEU A 186 13.15 3.27 -11.18
N LEU A 187 13.99 3.11 -10.15
CA LEU A 187 14.61 4.23 -9.43
C LEU A 187 15.55 5.06 -10.32
N LEU A 188 16.37 4.41 -11.14
CA LEU A 188 17.30 5.08 -12.07
C LEU A 188 16.57 5.99 -13.06
N ASP A 189 15.41 5.54 -13.55
CA ASP A 189 14.55 6.33 -14.43
C ASP A 189 13.70 7.37 -13.65
N GLY A 190 13.86 7.44 -12.33
CA GLY A 190 13.25 8.43 -11.44
C GLY A 190 11.82 8.10 -11.01
N TRP A 191 11.36 6.88 -11.25
CA TRP A 191 10.01 6.44 -10.92
C TRP A 191 9.93 5.76 -9.55
N PHE A 192 8.73 5.75 -9.01
CA PHE A 192 8.36 5.14 -7.74
C PHE A 192 6.88 4.73 -7.82
N PRO A 193 6.41 3.75 -7.03
CA PRO A 193 4.98 3.49 -6.81
C PRO A 193 4.25 4.67 -6.11
N PHE A 194 4.18 5.83 -6.75
CA PHE A 194 3.53 7.01 -6.20
C PHE A 194 2.03 6.81 -6.06
N VAL A 195 1.43 7.36 -5.00
CA VAL A 195 -0.02 7.24 -4.73
C VAL A 195 -0.90 7.52 -5.94
N GLN A 196 -0.58 8.53 -6.76
CA GLN A 196 -1.40 8.86 -7.92
C GLN A 196 -1.31 7.89 -9.09
N ILE A 197 -0.37 6.94 -9.09
CA ILE A 197 -0.23 5.94 -10.16
C ILE A 197 -0.40 4.50 -9.66
N LEU A 198 -0.64 4.29 -8.35
CA LEU A 198 -0.85 2.99 -7.68
C LEU A 198 -2.16 2.27 -8.08
N ASP A 199 -2.36 2.05 -9.37
CA ASP A 199 -3.44 1.28 -9.96
C ASP A 199 -2.93 0.66 -11.28
N GLU A 200 -3.82 0.41 -12.24
CA GLU A 200 -3.50 -0.12 -13.57
C GLU A 200 -2.39 0.67 -14.29
N ARG A 201 -2.17 1.93 -13.93
CA ARG A 201 -1.09 2.75 -14.47
C ARG A 201 0.29 2.29 -14.02
N PHE A 202 0.42 1.80 -12.79
CA PHE A 202 1.68 1.21 -12.33
C PHE A 202 1.87 -0.20 -12.88
N ASP A 203 0.79 -0.95 -13.11
CA ASP A 203 0.86 -2.28 -13.74
C ASP A 203 1.56 -2.17 -15.13
N LYS A 204 1.28 -1.11 -15.91
CA LYS A 204 2.02 -0.80 -17.15
C LYS A 204 3.50 -0.49 -16.93
N LEU A 205 3.87 0.15 -15.82
CA LEU A 205 5.28 0.38 -15.48
C LEU A 205 5.96 -0.94 -15.11
N ILE A 206 5.30 -1.81 -14.35
CA ILE A 206 5.81 -3.16 -14.05
C ILE A 206 6.11 -3.90 -15.36
N GLU A 207 5.19 -3.90 -16.31
CA GLU A 207 5.39 -4.52 -17.63
C GLU A 207 6.60 -3.90 -18.38
N TYR A 208 6.70 -2.57 -18.39
CA TYR A 208 7.80 -1.84 -19.04
C TYR A 208 9.18 -2.23 -18.50
N TYR A 209 9.33 -2.43 -17.18
CA TYR A 209 10.60 -2.82 -16.58
C TYR A 209 10.84 -4.33 -16.56
N SER A 210 9.79 -5.15 -16.65
CA SER A 210 9.91 -6.61 -16.54
C SER A 210 10.20 -7.32 -17.86
N GLN A 211 9.90 -6.70 -19.03
CA GLN A 211 9.91 -7.41 -20.33
C GLN A 211 11.11 -7.11 -21.23
N ASP A 212 12.19 -6.48 -20.76
CA ASP A 212 13.34 -6.01 -21.59
C ASP A 212 12.96 -5.08 -22.77
N GLN A 213 11.66 -4.82 -22.95
CA GLN A 213 11.08 -4.01 -24.01
C GLN A 213 10.59 -2.71 -23.39
N LYS A 214 11.52 -1.76 -23.27
CA LYS A 214 11.25 -0.38 -22.86
C LYS A 214 10.43 0.36 -23.93
N TYR A 215 9.15 0.02 -24.05
CA TYR A 215 8.23 0.71 -24.96
C TYR A 215 7.95 2.13 -24.46
N SER A 216 8.62 3.11 -25.06
CA SER A 216 8.48 4.54 -24.71
C SER A 216 7.03 5.05 -24.79
N LEU A 217 6.17 4.37 -25.57
CA LEU A 217 4.75 4.68 -25.68
C LEU A 217 4.02 4.63 -24.33
N TYR A 218 4.31 3.63 -23.48
CA TYR A 218 3.62 3.51 -22.19
C TYR A 218 3.96 4.67 -21.25
N LEU A 219 5.22 5.09 -21.26
CA LEU A 219 5.68 6.22 -20.46
C LEU A 219 5.05 7.54 -20.94
N ASN A 220 4.99 7.74 -22.25
CA ASN A 220 4.37 8.93 -22.83
C ASN A 220 2.86 8.99 -22.53
N GLN A 221 2.15 7.86 -22.69
CA GLN A 221 0.73 7.77 -22.32
C GLN A 221 0.51 8.09 -20.84
N LEU A 222 1.33 7.51 -19.95
CA LEU A 222 1.25 7.81 -18.52
C LEU A 222 1.40 9.32 -18.24
N ILE A 223 2.36 9.97 -18.91
CA ILE A 223 2.60 11.40 -18.75
C ILE A 223 1.42 12.24 -19.26
N GLU A 224 0.86 11.89 -20.42
CA GLU A 224 -0.26 12.59 -21.05
C GLU A 224 -1.55 12.52 -20.22
N GLU A 225 -1.74 11.47 -19.42
CA GLU A 225 -2.90 11.33 -18.52
C GLU A 225 -2.93 12.38 -17.39
N PHE A 226 -1.80 13.03 -17.08
CA PHE A 226 -1.72 14.07 -16.04
C PHE A 226 -2.10 15.46 -16.57
N THR A 227 -3.36 15.59 -16.99
CA THR A 227 -3.94 16.86 -17.43
C THR A 227 -4.12 17.85 -16.28
N LYS A 228 -4.51 19.09 -16.61
CA LYS A 228 -4.88 20.11 -15.63
C LYS A 228 -5.97 19.63 -14.68
N GLU A 229 -6.98 18.95 -15.20
CA GLU A 229 -8.09 18.40 -14.42
C GLU A 229 -7.60 17.29 -13.50
N LYS A 230 -6.74 16.38 -14.00
CA LYS A 230 -6.18 15.29 -13.21
C LYS A 230 -5.30 15.82 -12.08
N ILE A 231 -4.37 16.72 -12.35
CA ILE A 231 -3.51 17.33 -11.32
C ILE A 231 -4.33 18.13 -10.32
N GLY A 232 -5.25 18.98 -10.80
CA GLY A 232 -6.14 19.76 -9.95
C GLY A 232 -7.01 18.89 -9.04
N SER A 233 -7.33 17.66 -9.46
CA SER A 233 -8.16 16.74 -8.68
C SER A 233 -7.52 16.32 -7.35
N PHE A 234 -6.19 16.23 -7.26
CA PHE A 234 -5.48 15.86 -6.02
C PHE A 234 -4.79 17.05 -5.35
N VAL A 235 -4.24 18.00 -6.12
CA VAL A 235 -3.55 19.19 -5.57
C VAL A 235 -4.46 20.05 -4.70
N LYS A 236 -5.76 20.11 -5.01
CA LYS A 236 -6.74 20.85 -4.18
C LYS A 236 -6.76 20.41 -2.71
N TYR A 237 -6.36 19.17 -2.42
CA TYR A 237 -6.28 18.65 -1.05
C TYR A 237 -4.99 19.06 -0.34
N TRP A 238 -3.92 19.33 -1.08
CA TRP A 238 -2.64 19.77 -0.51
C TRP A 238 -2.80 21.04 0.34
N TRP A 239 -3.66 21.94 -0.11
CA TRP A 239 -3.91 23.23 0.54
C TRP A 239 -4.63 23.13 1.89
N GLN A 240 -5.16 21.95 2.24
CA GLN A 240 -5.68 21.69 3.59
C GLN A 240 -4.55 21.47 4.61
N ASN A 241 -3.34 21.16 4.15
CA ASN A 241 -2.16 21.06 5.00
C ASN A 241 -1.51 22.45 5.14
N PRO A 242 -1.37 23.00 6.38
CA PRO A 242 -0.78 24.32 6.59
C PRO A 242 0.63 24.49 6.01
N VAL A 243 1.46 23.43 6.03
CA VAL A 243 2.83 23.45 5.49
C VAL A 243 2.81 23.67 3.97
N PHE A 244 1.96 22.93 3.26
CA PHE A 244 1.81 23.07 1.81
C PHE A 244 1.15 24.41 1.45
N ASN A 245 0.14 24.81 2.21
CA ASN A 245 -0.56 26.08 1.97
C ASN A 245 0.35 27.30 2.14
N ALA A 246 1.31 27.26 3.09
CA ALA A 246 2.32 28.32 3.25
C ALA A 246 3.25 28.49 2.04
N LYS A 247 3.35 27.46 1.18
CA LYS A 247 4.16 27.44 -0.04
C LYS A 247 3.33 27.42 -1.33
N LYS A 248 2.02 27.63 -1.20
CA LYS A 248 1.04 27.41 -2.28
C LYS A 248 1.42 28.13 -3.56
N GLU A 249 1.72 29.43 -3.51
CA GLU A 249 2.03 30.24 -4.70
C GLU A 249 3.22 29.68 -5.48
N ILE A 250 4.28 29.25 -4.80
CA ILE A 250 5.48 28.69 -5.41
C ILE A 250 5.18 27.31 -6.03
N ILE A 251 4.45 26.47 -5.30
CA ILE A 251 4.08 25.14 -5.80
C ILE A 251 3.14 25.26 -7.01
N GLU A 252 2.16 26.15 -6.96
CA GLU A 252 1.24 26.42 -8.08
C GLU A 252 1.99 26.97 -9.29
N ALA A 253 3.01 27.82 -9.11
CA ALA A 253 3.85 28.28 -10.22
C ALA A 253 4.61 27.12 -10.89
N GLY A 254 5.17 26.20 -10.11
CA GLY A 254 5.84 25.01 -10.65
C GLY A 254 4.87 24.07 -11.39
N ILE A 255 3.65 23.89 -10.88
CA ILE A 255 2.60 23.11 -11.55
C ILE A 255 2.11 23.81 -12.82
N ALA A 256 1.91 25.13 -12.79
CA ALA A 256 1.50 25.91 -13.95
C ALA A 256 2.52 25.78 -15.09
N ALA A 257 3.82 25.84 -14.77
CA ALA A 257 4.89 25.62 -15.72
C ALA A 257 4.84 24.21 -16.33
N PHE A 258 4.53 23.17 -15.55
CA PHE A 258 4.25 21.85 -16.12
C PHE A 258 3.05 21.94 -17.08
N LEU A 259 1.94 22.55 -16.70
CA LEU A 259 0.74 22.59 -17.54
C LEU A 259 0.90 23.36 -18.87
N GLU A 260 1.95 24.16 -19.04
CA GLU A 260 2.28 24.79 -20.35
C GLU A 260 2.64 23.76 -21.43
N ASN A 261 3.03 22.54 -21.06
CA ASN A 261 3.40 21.47 -21.97
C ASN A 261 4.51 21.88 -22.97
N THR A 262 5.52 22.61 -22.48
CA THR A 262 6.70 23.00 -23.25
C THR A 262 7.98 22.58 -22.54
N LYS A 263 9.09 22.47 -23.29
CA LYS A 263 10.41 22.20 -22.71
C LYS A 263 10.83 23.27 -21.69
N TYR A 264 10.46 24.54 -21.92
CA TYR A 264 10.71 25.62 -20.97
C TYR A 264 9.90 25.43 -19.69
N GLY A 265 8.62 25.09 -19.82
CA GLY A 265 7.74 24.74 -18.71
C GLY A 265 8.27 23.57 -17.87
N ASP A 266 8.81 22.53 -18.52
CA ASP A 266 9.44 21.40 -17.83
C ASP A 266 10.66 21.83 -17.01
N ILE A 267 11.54 22.66 -17.57
CA ILE A 267 12.70 23.21 -16.86
C ILE A 267 12.26 24.00 -15.63
N CYS A 268 11.30 24.90 -15.79
CA CYS A 268 10.77 25.75 -14.72
C CYS A 268 10.09 24.91 -13.63
N CYS A 269 9.28 23.92 -14.01
CA CYS A 269 8.63 23.01 -13.07
C CYS A 269 9.67 22.27 -12.21
N VAL A 270 10.66 21.64 -12.85
CA VAL A 270 11.70 20.87 -12.15
C VAL A 270 12.53 21.76 -11.23
N LYS A 271 12.96 22.95 -11.71
CA LYS A 271 13.75 23.89 -10.91
C LYS A 271 12.99 24.39 -9.69
N THR A 272 11.69 24.66 -9.83
CA THR A 272 10.86 25.18 -8.74
C THR A 272 10.49 24.07 -7.75
N LEU A 273 9.93 22.96 -8.22
CA LEU A 273 9.33 21.96 -7.33
C LEU A 273 10.38 21.10 -6.61
N LEU A 274 11.47 20.70 -7.29
CA LEU A 274 12.48 19.83 -6.64
C LEU A 274 13.20 20.54 -5.49
N THR A 275 13.40 21.86 -5.57
CA THR A 275 14.03 22.62 -4.49
C THR A 275 13.10 22.84 -3.31
N GLU A 276 11.79 22.96 -3.55
CA GLU A 276 10.80 23.12 -2.47
C GLU A 276 10.58 21.85 -1.65
N ILE A 277 10.86 20.65 -2.19
CA ILE A 277 10.71 19.37 -1.46
C ILE A 277 11.40 19.42 -0.09
N GLU A 278 12.67 19.83 -0.05
CA GLU A 278 13.42 19.89 1.21
C GLU A 278 12.86 20.96 2.15
N GLY A 279 12.47 22.12 1.60
CA GLY A 279 11.91 23.23 2.37
C GLY A 279 10.60 22.86 3.06
N ILE A 280 9.70 22.16 2.34
CA ILE A 280 8.42 21.66 2.86
C ILE A 280 8.65 20.70 4.03
N VAL A 281 9.56 19.74 3.86
CA VAL A 281 9.85 18.74 4.89
C VAL A 281 10.47 19.37 6.14
N ARG A 282 11.45 20.27 5.97
CA ARG A 282 12.07 21.01 7.09
C ARG A 282 11.05 21.84 7.84
N TYR A 283 10.20 22.58 7.11
CA TYR A 283 9.16 23.40 7.72
C TYR A 283 8.13 22.55 8.49
N SER A 284 7.75 21.39 7.96
CA SER A 284 6.89 20.44 8.68
C SER A 284 7.52 19.94 9.97
N SER A 285 8.78 19.47 9.92
CA SER A 285 9.52 19.00 11.10
C SER A 285 9.65 20.10 12.16
N PHE A 286 9.93 21.34 11.75
CA PHE A 286 10.05 22.45 12.66
C PHE A 286 8.72 22.79 13.34
N ASN A 287 7.62 22.83 12.59
CA ASN A 287 6.30 23.15 13.13
C ASN A 287 5.75 22.09 14.09
N GLU A 288 6.11 20.82 13.89
CA GLU A 288 5.59 19.72 14.69
C GLU A 288 6.49 19.37 15.88
N ASP A 289 7.79 19.21 15.64
CA ASP A 289 8.75 18.72 16.64
C ASP A 289 9.62 19.84 17.24
N GLY A 290 9.50 21.09 16.76
CA GLY A 290 10.39 22.21 17.11
C GLY A 290 11.82 22.02 16.58
N LYS A 291 12.04 21.03 15.72
CA LYS A 291 13.36 20.62 15.23
C LYS A 291 13.51 20.97 13.76
N ASP A 292 14.56 21.72 13.43
CA ASP A 292 15.02 21.87 12.05
C ASP A 292 16.00 20.73 11.70
N PRO A 293 15.64 19.82 10.77
CA PRO A 293 16.55 18.80 10.31
C PRO A 293 17.61 19.43 9.39
N SER A 294 18.67 19.93 10.03
CA SER A 294 19.79 20.59 9.34
C SER A 294 20.50 19.69 8.33
N LYS A 295 20.52 18.37 8.57
CA LYS A 295 21.17 17.36 7.71
C LYS A 295 20.15 16.61 6.86
N GLN A 296 20.52 16.28 5.63
CA GLN A 296 19.63 15.58 4.69
C GLN A 296 19.17 14.20 5.14
N ASN A 297 20.01 13.44 5.83
CA ASN A 297 19.57 12.17 6.41
C ASN A 297 18.42 12.40 7.40
N GLN A 298 18.46 13.46 8.21
CA GLN A 298 17.37 13.80 9.13
C GLN A 298 16.09 14.19 8.39
N VAL A 299 16.20 14.87 7.25
CA VAL A 299 15.06 15.19 6.37
C VAL A 299 14.38 13.90 5.88
N LYS A 300 15.17 12.95 5.36
CA LYS A 300 14.67 11.65 4.88
C LYS A 300 14.06 10.82 6.01
N ASP A 301 14.76 10.73 7.14
CA ASP A 301 14.33 9.96 8.32
C ASP A 301 13.00 10.50 8.85
N TYR A 302 12.81 11.83 8.89
CA TYR A 302 11.55 12.44 9.31
C TYR A 302 10.39 12.07 8.38
N VAL A 303 10.58 12.13 7.05
CA VAL A 303 9.54 11.75 6.08
C VAL A 303 9.12 10.30 6.30
N VAL A 304 10.08 9.39 6.44
CA VAL A 304 9.78 7.95 6.61
C VAL A 304 9.16 7.65 7.95
N LYS A 305 9.61 8.30 9.03
CA LYS A 305 8.95 8.24 10.33
C LYS A 305 7.47 8.62 10.21
N LYS A 306 7.15 9.73 9.52
CA LYS A 306 5.78 10.17 9.29
C LYS A 306 4.98 9.20 8.44
N GLY A 307 5.60 8.63 7.40
CA GLY A 307 5.02 7.54 6.61
C GLY A 307 4.65 6.32 7.44
N LEU A 308 5.54 5.85 8.32
CA LEU A 308 5.28 4.70 9.19
C LEU A 308 4.17 4.98 10.22
N GLU A 309 4.19 6.16 10.84
CA GLU A 309 3.11 6.63 11.74
C GLU A 309 1.76 6.65 11.02
N LYS A 310 1.76 7.12 9.77
CA LYS A 310 0.56 7.25 8.95
C LYS A 310 0.02 5.91 8.48
N PHE A 311 0.87 5.04 7.93
CA PHE A 311 0.42 3.82 7.28
C PHE A 311 0.43 2.58 8.19
N SER A 312 0.84 2.74 9.45
CA SER A 312 0.74 1.76 10.55
C SER A 312 1.44 0.41 10.33
N SER A 313 2.01 0.18 9.15
CA SER A 313 2.65 -1.07 8.74
C SER A 313 3.76 -0.80 7.72
N ILE A 314 4.85 -1.56 7.83
CA ILE A 314 5.96 -1.49 6.87
C ILE A 314 5.54 -2.01 5.49
N ASP A 315 4.61 -2.97 5.45
CA ASP A 315 4.08 -3.56 4.22
C ASP A 315 2.91 -2.75 3.65
N SER A 316 2.79 -1.46 3.98
CA SER A 316 1.73 -0.60 3.45
C SER A 316 2.01 -0.12 2.03
N LEU A 317 0.96 0.29 1.32
CA LEU A 317 1.08 0.85 -0.03
C LEU A 317 1.67 2.28 -0.04
N GLY A 318 1.97 2.84 1.13
CA GLY A 318 2.81 4.04 1.22
C GLY A 318 4.28 3.75 0.94
N PHE A 319 4.71 2.48 1.08
CA PHE A 319 6.09 2.01 0.92
C PHE A 319 7.14 2.90 1.60
N PRO A 320 7.06 3.18 2.92
CA PRO A 320 7.95 4.15 3.57
C PRO A 320 9.43 3.77 3.47
N LYS A 321 9.75 2.47 3.52
CA LYS A 321 11.13 1.97 3.40
C LYS A 321 11.68 2.18 1.99
N GLU A 322 10.93 1.76 0.97
CA GLU A 322 11.31 1.93 -0.44
C GLU A 322 11.36 3.42 -0.80
N PHE A 323 10.51 4.25 -0.20
CA PHE A 323 10.55 5.69 -0.40
C PHE A 323 11.81 6.31 0.21
N TYR A 324 12.35 5.76 1.31
CA TYR A 324 13.67 6.14 1.81
C TYR A 324 14.77 5.92 0.77
N GLU A 325 14.76 4.72 0.16
CA GLU A 325 15.70 4.33 -0.89
C GLU A 325 15.55 5.28 -2.08
N TYR A 326 14.32 5.56 -2.52
CA TYR A 326 14.01 6.53 -3.58
C TYR A 326 14.52 7.95 -3.26
N LEU A 327 14.23 8.48 -2.07
CA LEU A 327 14.71 9.80 -1.66
C LEU A 327 16.23 9.87 -1.67
N THR A 328 16.90 8.79 -1.27
CA THR A 328 18.37 8.72 -1.23
C THR A 328 18.97 8.66 -2.63
N GLN A 329 18.45 7.79 -3.50
CA GLN A 329 19.04 7.52 -4.81
C GLN A 329 18.63 8.52 -5.89
N VAL A 330 17.47 9.16 -5.74
CA VAL A 330 16.85 9.99 -6.80
C VAL A 330 16.74 11.46 -6.41
N VAL A 331 16.19 11.76 -5.24
CA VAL A 331 15.90 13.16 -4.85
C VAL A 331 17.13 13.84 -4.25
N PHE A 332 17.79 13.20 -3.30
CA PHE A 332 18.93 13.74 -2.56
C PHE A 332 20.27 13.13 -2.98
N SER A 333 20.33 12.51 -4.17
CA SER A 333 21.56 11.92 -4.69
C SER A 333 22.65 12.98 -4.89
N SER A 334 23.87 12.62 -4.49
CA SER A 334 25.07 13.42 -4.73
C SER A 334 25.46 13.39 -6.21
N PHE A 335 26.37 14.28 -6.60
CA PHE A 335 26.95 14.31 -7.94
C PHE A 335 28.48 14.35 -7.85
N ASN A 336 29.15 13.83 -8.87
CA ASN A 336 30.59 13.93 -9.03
C ASN A 336 30.92 14.52 -10.41
N ILE A 337 31.38 15.78 -10.41
CA ILE A 337 31.75 16.48 -11.65
C ILE A 337 32.97 15.83 -12.30
N LYS A 338 33.94 15.32 -11.51
CA LYS A 338 35.17 14.72 -12.04
C LYS A 338 34.89 13.43 -12.81
N GLU A 339 33.91 12.67 -12.36
CA GLU A 339 33.49 11.39 -12.96
C GLU A 339 32.32 11.57 -13.94
N ASN A 340 31.86 12.81 -14.18
CA ASN A 340 30.69 13.14 -15.01
C ASN A 340 29.38 12.44 -14.55
N GLU A 341 29.30 12.11 -13.27
CA GLU A 341 28.13 11.51 -12.62
C GLU A 341 27.24 12.62 -12.08
N ILE A 342 26.33 13.13 -12.92
CA ILE A 342 25.47 14.27 -12.59
C ILE A 342 23.99 13.84 -12.72
N PRO A 343 23.44 13.10 -11.72
CA PRO A 343 22.02 12.74 -11.71
C PRO A 343 21.14 13.98 -11.59
N THR A 344 19.89 13.92 -12.06
CA THR A 344 18.92 15.03 -11.95
C THR A 344 18.29 15.14 -10.57
N SER A 345 19.11 15.20 -9.53
CA SER A 345 18.69 15.32 -8.14
C SER A 345 18.40 16.77 -7.75
N ARG A 346 17.78 16.96 -6.59
CA ARG A 346 17.62 18.28 -5.95
C ARG A 346 18.96 19.02 -5.86
N HIS A 347 20.05 18.31 -5.57
CA HIS A 347 21.38 18.91 -5.45
C HIS A 347 21.89 19.46 -6.77
N SER A 348 21.90 18.64 -7.82
CA SER A 348 22.45 19.06 -9.11
C SER A 348 21.61 20.18 -9.74
N VAL A 349 20.29 20.17 -9.51
CA VAL A 349 19.39 21.25 -9.92
C VAL A 349 19.64 22.53 -9.12
N ALA A 350 19.71 22.45 -7.79
CA ALA A 350 19.95 23.61 -6.93
C ALA A 350 21.33 24.26 -7.17
N HIS A 351 22.35 23.47 -7.49
CA HIS A 351 23.69 23.95 -7.82
C HIS A 351 23.86 24.33 -9.29
N GLY A 352 22.82 24.18 -10.13
CA GLY A 352 22.83 24.63 -11.52
C GLY A 352 23.73 23.80 -12.45
N ILE A 353 24.08 22.57 -12.06
CA ILE A 353 24.99 21.70 -12.81
C ILE A 353 24.25 20.60 -13.59
N ALA A 354 22.95 20.40 -13.35
CA ALA A 354 22.16 19.41 -14.06
C ALA A 354 22.13 19.72 -15.57
N LYS A 355 22.27 18.67 -16.39
CA LYS A 355 22.30 18.79 -17.86
C LYS A 355 20.93 19.23 -18.41
N SER A 356 20.90 19.92 -19.55
CA SER A 356 19.64 20.40 -20.17
C SER A 356 18.70 19.27 -20.61
N GLU A 357 19.26 18.14 -21.04
CA GLU A 357 18.54 16.92 -21.43
C GLU A 357 17.73 16.31 -20.28
N ASN A 358 18.20 16.48 -19.05
CA ASN A 358 17.61 15.94 -17.84
C ASN A 358 16.32 16.68 -17.40
N TYR A 359 16.12 17.91 -17.88
CA TYR A 359 14.91 18.69 -17.62
C TYR A 359 13.81 18.31 -18.61
N ASN A 360 13.23 17.12 -18.45
CA ASN A 360 12.20 16.61 -19.35
C ASN A 360 10.85 16.47 -18.65
N ARG A 361 9.84 16.17 -19.47
CA ARG A 361 8.45 16.05 -19.04
C ARG A 361 8.22 15.01 -17.95
N ALA A 362 8.86 13.84 -18.10
CA ALA A 362 8.80 12.78 -17.10
C ALA A 362 9.32 13.27 -15.74
N ARG A 363 10.46 13.97 -15.73
CA ARG A 363 11.05 14.50 -14.51
C ARG A 363 10.19 15.58 -13.86
N ALA A 364 9.55 16.42 -14.67
CA ALA A 364 8.61 17.43 -14.17
C ALA A 364 7.38 16.79 -13.51
N LEU A 365 6.80 15.75 -14.14
CA LEU A 365 5.71 14.98 -13.53
C LEU A 365 6.15 14.28 -12.23
N GLN A 366 7.32 13.64 -12.24
CA GLN A 366 7.89 13.02 -11.04
C GLN A 366 8.00 14.01 -9.88
N ALA A 367 8.42 15.26 -10.12
CA ALA A 367 8.48 16.29 -9.06
C ALA A 367 7.11 16.57 -8.42
N ILE A 368 6.04 16.62 -9.22
CA ILE A 368 4.66 16.76 -8.74
C ILE A 368 4.25 15.54 -7.92
N LEU A 369 4.55 14.33 -8.41
CA LEU A 369 4.21 13.08 -7.73
C LEU A 369 4.99 12.87 -6.41
N ILE A 370 6.24 13.33 -6.34
CA ILE A 370 7.01 13.32 -5.09
C ILE A 370 6.34 14.21 -4.03
N LEU A 371 5.90 15.41 -4.42
CA LEU A 371 5.19 16.31 -3.51
C LEU A 371 3.86 15.69 -3.04
N ASP A 372 3.15 14.97 -3.92
CA ASP A 372 1.95 14.23 -3.52
C ASP A 372 2.25 13.15 -2.48
N GLN A 373 3.29 12.35 -2.72
CA GLN A 373 3.71 11.29 -1.79
C GLN A 373 4.08 11.88 -0.42
N ILE A 374 4.83 12.99 -0.41
CA ILE A 374 5.19 13.70 0.81
C ILE A 374 3.94 14.26 1.50
N TYR A 375 2.97 14.79 0.75
CA TYR A 375 1.69 15.24 1.32
C TYR A 375 0.98 14.09 2.05
N PHE A 376 0.94 12.89 1.47
CA PHE A 376 0.32 11.72 2.12
C PHE A 376 1.04 11.32 3.42
N PHE A 377 2.37 11.47 3.47
CA PHE A 377 3.17 11.14 4.65
C PHE A 377 3.02 12.21 5.75
N LEU A 378 3.06 13.49 5.38
CA LEU A 378 3.02 14.62 6.33
C LEU A 378 1.60 15.03 6.73
N GLY A 379 0.57 14.60 5.99
CA GLY A 379 -0.81 14.97 6.28
C GLY A 379 -1.26 14.44 7.64
N LYS A 380 -1.94 15.26 8.43
CA LYS A 380 -2.58 14.78 9.68
C LYS A 380 -3.49 13.60 9.37
N SER A 381 -3.43 12.55 10.18
CA SER A 381 -4.49 11.54 10.22
C SER A 381 -5.79 12.31 10.43
N ASN A 382 -6.69 12.33 9.44
CA ASN A 382 -8.03 12.83 9.69
C ASN A 382 -8.52 12.03 10.90
N PRO A 383 -8.91 12.68 12.01
CA PRO A 383 -9.62 11.95 13.05
C PRO A 383 -10.81 11.32 12.34
N SER A 384 -10.86 9.99 12.37
CA SER A 384 -12.02 9.21 11.96
C SER A 384 -13.24 9.85 12.58
N LYS A 385 -14.08 10.47 11.75
CA LYS A 385 -15.42 10.89 12.15
C LYS A 385 -16.36 9.70 12.12
#